data_AF-A0A813FLM3-F1
#
_entry.id   AF-A0A813FLM3-F1
#
_cell.length_a   1.000
_cell.length_b   1.000
_cell.length_c   1.000
_cell.angle_alpha   90.00
_cell.angle_beta   90.00
_cell.angle_gamma   90.00
#
_symmetry.space_group_name_H-M   'P 1'
#
loop_
_entity.id
_entity.type
_entity.pdbx_description
1 polymer ?
#
loop_
_entity_poly.entity_id
_entity_poly.type
_entity_poly.pdbx_seq_one_letter_code
_entity_poly.pdbx_strand_id
1 'polypeptide(L)'
;MEAATTMMPDPPMPNMGSPRVRAAMKVMGLTLADLEKKALEAFGGMESTHLLFEKKRRVLVHQVHHLATKGPQGSTETDFAAPHGGTERNATFMDEVLRKERASFEVMQRMAKKDVQMTVIKELEGKLQVHLSAKKMEESVSRQKELKKELNEKLSLAKKEAAKKLEKSIEARVKAARQKEQRSEQLRKELGEADERVAKVLDTIAHSRDDEIEQNRVKFMEMAEKQAQYKEGKFQELLALHDTIEQRDVRKAELLETLASRHSNKEEIARKQQLTKQKVHDWQIEKQEHIDQKYREAVDRQEQALQVRETNLTARLKEFKKTNNQKRAAFDTRYEKVLKEREKPHSSQRLQRSASETLVSPKERQELLHAREEATNHVALAASNRERLQRAHGHAVEQQISKLQNMRDRTQVMLDARTEADRRRMMVLRNCAIEKHHLSQKVDRVKDSGAEKMLKLLGDMDVDHDAAVRINEILGDLGLPPLGGVVPEEDK
;
A
#
# COMPACT_ATOMS: atom_id res chain seq x y z
N MET A 1 -18.75 -26.72 -17.28
CA MET A 1 -18.84 -27.35 -18.61
C MET A 1 -17.42 -27.65 -19.05
N GLU A 2 -16.95 -28.86 -18.80
CA GLU A 2 -15.62 -29.29 -19.24
C GLU A 2 -15.66 -29.46 -20.76
N ALA A 3 -14.83 -28.68 -21.46
CA ALA A 3 -14.71 -28.79 -22.91
C ALA A 3 -14.05 -30.13 -23.25
N ALA A 4 -14.87 -31.10 -23.67
CA ALA A 4 -14.40 -32.34 -24.24
C ALA A 4 -13.45 -32.00 -25.40
N THR A 5 -12.16 -32.23 -25.21
CA THR A 5 -11.13 -31.91 -26.20
C THR A 5 -11.27 -32.91 -27.35
N THR A 6 -12.08 -32.57 -28.34
CA THR A 6 -12.29 -33.38 -29.55
C THR A 6 -10.95 -33.53 -30.28
N MET A 7 -10.33 -34.70 -30.15
CA MET A 7 -9.15 -35.09 -30.91
C MET A 7 -9.52 -35.19 -32.40
N MET A 8 -8.60 -34.80 -33.30
CA MET A 8 -8.78 -34.94 -34.76
C MET A 8 -9.06 -36.40 -35.17
N PRO A 9 -9.64 -36.68 -36.36
CA PRO A 9 -9.84 -38.05 -36.84
C PRO A 9 -8.53 -38.85 -36.87
N ASP A 10 -8.61 -40.16 -36.58
CA ASP A 10 -7.43 -41.04 -36.48
C ASP A 10 -6.77 -41.18 -37.86
N PRO A 11 -5.48 -40.80 -38.03
CA PRO A 11 -4.81 -40.89 -39.33
C PRO A 11 -4.70 -42.34 -39.82
N PRO A 12 -4.82 -42.59 -41.14
CA PRO A 12 -4.68 -43.93 -41.70
C PRO A 12 -3.28 -44.48 -41.43
N MET A 13 -3.22 -45.75 -41.01
CA MET A 13 -1.94 -46.40 -40.71
C MET A 13 -1.06 -46.48 -41.97
N PRO A 14 0.24 -46.12 -41.89
CA PRO A 14 1.15 -46.22 -43.02
C PRO A 14 1.27 -47.68 -43.49
N ASN A 15 1.41 -47.90 -44.80
CA ASN A 15 1.59 -49.26 -45.32
C ASN A 15 2.95 -49.85 -44.88
N MET A 16 2.94 -50.69 -43.84
CA MET A 16 4.14 -51.31 -43.26
C MET A 16 4.85 -52.28 -44.21
N GLY A 17 4.15 -52.77 -45.24
CA GLY A 17 4.74 -53.55 -46.32
C GLY A 17 5.68 -52.73 -47.22
N SER A 18 5.55 -51.40 -47.25
CA SER A 18 6.34 -50.51 -48.09
C SER A 18 7.80 -50.40 -47.60
N PRO A 19 8.80 -50.69 -48.45
CA PRO A 19 10.22 -50.49 -48.12
C PRO A 19 10.55 -49.05 -47.70
N ARG A 20 9.82 -48.06 -48.21
CA ARG A 20 10.00 -46.64 -47.87
C ARG A 20 9.53 -46.31 -46.46
N VAL A 21 8.42 -46.90 -46.02
CA VAL A 21 7.92 -46.77 -44.64
C VAL A 21 8.89 -47.43 -43.66
N ARG A 22 9.40 -48.62 -43.99
CA ARG A 22 10.41 -49.31 -43.17
C ARG A 22 11.72 -48.52 -43.05
N ALA A 23 12.17 -47.91 -44.14
CA ALA A 23 13.34 -47.02 -44.12
C ALA A 23 13.09 -45.77 -43.27
N ALA A 24 11.92 -45.13 -43.39
CA ALA A 24 11.54 -43.99 -42.56
C ALA A 24 11.49 -44.33 -41.06
N MET A 25 10.90 -45.47 -40.70
CA MET A 25 10.90 -45.97 -39.31
C MET A 25 12.33 -46.23 -38.79
N LYS A 26 13.19 -46.84 -39.63
CA LYS A 26 14.59 -47.10 -39.28
C LYS A 26 15.39 -45.82 -39.07
N VAL A 27 15.17 -44.78 -39.87
CA VAL A 27 15.80 -43.46 -39.72
C VAL A 27 15.35 -42.77 -38.43
N MET A 28 14.09 -42.92 -38.04
CA MET A 28 13.57 -42.35 -36.79
C MET A 28 13.79 -43.22 -35.56
N GLY A 29 14.38 -44.41 -35.70
CA GLY A 29 14.59 -45.36 -34.59
C GLY A 29 13.29 -45.89 -33.98
N LEU A 30 12.20 -45.93 -34.75
CA LEU A 30 10.88 -46.40 -34.28
C LEU A 30 10.71 -47.91 -34.53
N THR A 31 10.02 -48.55 -33.59
CA THR A 31 9.53 -49.93 -33.73
C THR A 31 8.04 -49.96 -34.09
N LEU A 32 7.54 -51.11 -34.54
CA LEU A 32 6.11 -51.29 -34.84
C LEU A 32 5.22 -51.06 -33.61
N ALA A 33 5.69 -51.50 -32.44
CA ALA A 33 4.99 -51.33 -31.17
C ALA A 33 4.78 -49.86 -30.75
N ASP A 34 5.56 -48.92 -31.32
CA ASP A 34 5.44 -47.48 -31.07
C ASP A 34 4.33 -46.82 -31.89
N LEU A 35 3.87 -47.46 -32.97
CA LEU A 35 2.82 -46.97 -33.87
C LEU A 35 1.48 -47.67 -33.65
N GLU A 36 1.46 -48.78 -32.90
CA GLU A 36 0.25 -49.53 -32.60
C GLU A 36 -0.64 -48.82 -31.57
N LYS A 37 -1.95 -48.91 -31.79
CA LYS A 37 -2.94 -48.39 -30.86
C LYS A 37 -2.98 -49.29 -29.62
N LYS A 38 -2.83 -48.69 -28.45
CA LYS A 38 -2.91 -49.38 -27.16
C LYS A 38 -4.26 -49.10 -26.50
N ALA A 39 -4.88 -50.14 -25.95
CA ALA A 39 -6.11 -50.02 -25.17
C ALA A 39 -5.86 -49.26 -23.87
N LEU A 40 -6.89 -48.62 -23.32
CA LEU A 40 -6.83 -47.86 -22.07
C LEU A 40 -6.36 -48.74 -20.88
N GLU A 41 -6.70 -50.03 -20.93
CA GLU A 41 -6.30 -51.06 -19.95
C GLU A 41 -4.78 -51.20 -19.81
N ALA A 42 -4.04 -50.99 -20.91
CA ALA A 42 -2.57 -51.04 -20.90
C ALA A 42 -1.92 -49.88 -20.12
N PHE A 43 -2.70 -48.86 -19.75
CA PHE A 43 -2.26 -47.69 -18.97
C PHE A 43 -2.88 -47.66 -17.57
N GLY A 44 -3.40 -48.80 -17.07
CA GLY A 44 -3.98 -48.89 -15.73
C GLY A 44 -5.22 -48.02 -15.55
N GLY A 45 -5.96 -47.72 -16.64
CA GLY A 45 -7.18 -46.91 -16.60
C GLY A 45 -6.95 -45.40 -16.51
N MET A 46 -5.70 -44.90 -16.58
CA MET A 46 -5.42 -43.46 -16.56
C MET A 46 -5.67 -42.82 -17.93
N GLU A 47 -6.77 -42.07 -18.06
CA GLU A 47 -7.15 -41.39 -19.32
C GLU A 47 -6.12 -40.35 -19.78
N SER A 48 -5.50 -39.61 -18.86
CA SER A 48 -4.54 -38.56 -19.19
C SER A 48 -3.27 -39.10 -19.87
N THR A 49 -2.78 -40.26 -19.42
CA THR A 49 -1.59 -40.91 -20.00
C THR A 49 -1.91 -41.59 -21.32
N HIS A 50 -3.12 -42.17 -21.45
CA HIS A 50 -3.63 -42.70 -22.71
C HIS A 50 -3.77 -41.60 -23.79
N LEU A 51 -4.36 -40.45 -23.44
CA LEU A 51 -4.51 -39.31 -24.36
C LEU A 51 -3.15 -38.75 -24.80
N LEU A 52 -2.17 -38.67 -23.89
CA LEU A 52 -0.81 -38.23 -24.21
C LEU A 52 -0.12 -39.22 -25.16
N PHE A 53 -0.29 -40.53 -24.92
CA PHE A 53 0.23 -41.59 -25.77
C PHE A 53 -0.41 -41.55 -27.16
N GLU A 54 -1.73 -41.45 -27.26
CA GLU A 54 -2.48 -41.30 -28.52
C GLU A 54 -1.99 -40.08 -29.32
N LYS A 55 -1.82 -38.93 -28.66
CA LYS A 55 -1.31 -37.71 -29.31
C LYS A 55 0.09 -37.93 -29.87
N LYS A 56 0.98 -38.57 -29.10
CA LYS A 56 2.34 -38.89 -29.54
C LYS A 56 2.34 -39.90 -30.68
N ARG A 57 1.54 -40.96 -30.61
CA ARG A 57 1.39 -41.98 -31.67
C ARG A 57 0.98 -41.35 -32.99
N ARG A 58 -0.03 -40.48 -32.98
CA ARG A 58 -0.54 -39.81 -34.19
C ARG A 58 0.52 -38.91 -34.84
N VAL A 59 1.30 -38.20 -34.02
CA VAL A 59 2.43 -37.39 -34.53
C VAL A 59 3.49 -38.28 -35.18
N LEU A 60 3.83 -39.41 -34.56
CA LEU A 60 4.79 -40.36 -35.13
C LEU A 60 4.29 -40.98 -36.44
N VAL A 61 3.00 -41.37 -36.50
CA VAL A 61 2.36 -41.86 -37.73
C VAL A 61 2.46 -40.82 -38.85
N HIS A 62 2.16 -39.55 -38.57
CA HIS A 62 2.30 -38.47 -39.54
C HIS A 62 3.75 -38.25 -40.00
N GLN A 63 4.71 -38.30 -39.09
CA GLN A 63 6.13 -38.13 -39.41
C GLN A 63 6.66 -39.28 -40.26
N VAL A 64 6.30 -40.53 -39.93
CA VAL A 64 6.64 -41.72 -40.73
C VAL A 64 6.04 -41.60 -42.12
N HIS A 65 4.76 -41.23 -42.23
CA HIS A 65 4.11 -41.03 -43.52
C HIS A 65 4.81 -39.93 -44.33
N HIS A 66 5.16 -38.80 -43.71
CA HIS A 66 5.82 -37.68 -44.36
C HIS A 66 7.21 -38.04 -44.91
N LEU A 67 8.02 -38.74 -44.11
CA LEU A 67 9.34 -39.23 -44.51
C LEU A 67 9.25 -40.32 -45.58
N ALA A 68 8.28 -41.23 -45.46
CA ALA A 68 8.06 -42.29 -46.44
C ALA A 68 7.63 -41.74 -47.81
N THR A 69 6.85 -40.64 -47.83
CA THR A 69 6.48 -39.94 -49.06
C THR A 69 7.62 -39.13 -49.67
N LYS A 70 8.52 -38.56 -48.85
CA LYS A 70 9.60 -37.66 -49.32
C LYS A 70 10.92 -38.38 -49.66
N GLY A 71 11.14 -39.59 -49.14
CA GLY A 71 12.36 -40.37 -49.38
C GLY A 71 13.63 -39.73 -48.78
N PRO A 72 14.72 -40.50 -48.61
CA PRO A 72 15.96 -39.99 -48.02
C PRO A 72 16.84 -39.18 -49.00
N GLN A 73 16.49 -39.13 -50.30
CA GLN A 73 17.30 -38.47 -51.34
C GLN A 73 16.57 -37.37 -52.14
N GLY A 74 15.36 -36.95 -51.73
CA GLY A 74 14.58 -35.91 -52.43
C GLY A 74 14.59 -34.55 -51.73
N SER A 75 15.69 -33.79 -51.83
CA SER A 75 15.61 -32.31 -51.69
C SER A 75 16.60 -31.56 -52.59
N THR A 76 17.08 -32.22 -53.64
CA THR A 76 17.66 -31.56 -54.81
C THR A 76 16.54 -31.42 -55.84
N GLU A 77 16.00 -30.21 -55.94
CA GLU A 77 15.15 -29.74 -57.05
C GLU A 77 13.77 -30.40 -57.17
N THR A 78 12.77 -29.85 -56.47
CA THR A 78 11.53 -29.28 -57.05
C THR A 78 10.66 -28.70 -55.92
N ASP A 79 10.09 -27.52 -56.18
CA ASP A 79 9.02 -26.79 -55.45
C ASP A 79 9.35 -25.86 -54.28
N PHE A 80 10.62 -25.64 -53.93
CA PHE A 80 10.99 -24.54 -52.99
C PHE A 80 11.99 -23.53 -53.54
N ALA A 81 12.29 -23.58 -54.84
CA ALA A 81 13.06 -22.56 -55.54
C ALA A 81 12.13 -21.68 -56.39
N ALA A 82 11.56 -20.65 -55.72
CA ALA A 82 11.08 -19.35 -56.22
C ALA A 82 9.99 -19.31 -57.34
N PRO A 83 8.93 -18.47 -57.22
CA PRO A 83 9.11 -17.02 -57.04
C PRO A 83 8.10 -16.36 -56.07
N HIS A 84 8.52 -15.30 -55.36
CA HIS A 84 7.65 -14.20 -54.89
C HIS A 84 6.51 -14.49 -53.86
N GLY A 85 6.26 -15.74 -53.45
CA GLY A 85 5.21 -16.06 -52.46
C GLY A 85 5.64 -16.08 -50.98
N GLY A 86 6.95 -16.01 -50.72
CA GLY A 86 7.48 -15.91 -49.35
C GLY A 86 7.16 -14.57 -48.69
N THR A 87 7.12 -13.50 -49.50
CA THR A 87 6.65 -12.18 -49.09
C THR A 87 5.16 -12.17 -48.81
N GLU A 88 4.32 -12.87 -49.58
CA GLU A 88 2.88 -12.93 -49.32
C GLU A 88 2.54 -13.72 -48.05
N ARG A 89 3.11 -14.92 -47.87
CA ARG A 89 2.88 -15.67 -46.61
C ARG A 89 3.43 -14.92 -45.40
N ASN A 90 4.63 -14.33 -45.51
CA ASN A 90 5.15 -13.49 -44.44
C ASN A 90 4.32 -12.21 -44.26
N ALA A 91 3.78 -11.60 -45.32
CA ALA A 91 2.91 -10.43 -45.23
C ALA A 91 1.58 -10.77 -44.56
N THR A 92 0.93 -11.87 -44.93
CA THR A 92 -0.31 -12.32 -44.27
C THR A 92 -0.08 -12.65 -42.79
N PHE A 93 1.07 -13.25 -42.45
CA PHE A 93 1.44 -13.48 -41.05
C PHE A 93 1.70 -12.17 -40.30
N MET A 94 2.43 -11.22 -40.91
CA MET A 94 2.70 -9.91 -40.32
C MET A 94 1.42 -9.07 -40.17
N ASP A 95 0.48 -9.18 -41.11
CA ASP A 95 -0.84 -8.55 -41.02
C ASP A 95 -1.69 -9.16 -39.92
N GLU A 96 -1.64 -10.49 -39.74
CA GLU A 96 -2.33 -11.15 -38.64
C GLU A 96 -1.73 -10.76 -37.27
N VAL A 97 -0.40 -10.63 -37.20
CA VAL A 97 0.30 -10.11 -36.02
C VAL A 97 -0.11 -8.67 -35.76
N LEU A 98 -0.11 -7.80 -36.77
CA LEU A 98 -0.57 -6.41 -36.67
C LEU A 98 -2.02 -6.31 -36.22
N ARG A 99 -2.90 -7.19 -36.71
CA ARG A 99 -4.31 -7.24 -36.29
C ARG A 99 -4.45 -7.64 -34.83
N LYS A 100 -3.69 -8.66 -34.38
CA LYS A 100 -3.66 -9.08 -32.97
C LYS A 100 -3.06 -8.00 -32.06
N GLU A 101 -2.05 -7.29 -32.54
CA GLU A 101 -1.45 -6.15 -31.82
C GLU A 101 -2.42 -4.97 -31.70
N ARG A 102 -3.15 -4.62 -32.77
CA ARG A 102 -4.21 -3.60 -32.73
C ARG A 102 -5.33 -4.00 -31.77
N ALA A 103 -5.80 -5.24 -31.81
CA ALA A 103 -6.80 -5.73 -30.88
C ALA A 103 -6.32 -5.67 -29.42
N SER A 104 -5.06 -6.05 -29.16
CA SER A 104 -4.44 -5.94 -27.83
C SER A 104 -4.33 -4.47 -27.38
N PHE A 105 -3.99 -3.57 -28.31
CA PHE A 105 -3.94 -2.12 -28.05
C PHE A 105 -5.30 -1.56 -27.67
N GLU A 106 -6.36 -1.92 -28.41
CA GLU A 106 -7.73 -1.52 -28.08
C GLU A 106 -8.15 -2.03 -26.70
N VAL A 107 -7.80 -3.27 -26.34
CA VAL A 107 -8.07 -3.81 -25.00
C VAL A 107 -7.33 -3.02 -23.93
N MET A 108 -6.06 -2.71 -24.15
CA MET A 108 -5.25 -1.94 -23.20
C MET A 108 -5.77 -0.50 -23.03
N GLN A 109 -6.21 0.14 -24.12
CA GLN A 109 -6.85 1.46 -24.07
C GLN A 109 -8.18 1.41 -23.30
N ARG A 110 -9.02 0.40 -23.53
CA ARG A 110 -10.26 0.20 -22.76
C ARG A 110 -9.97 -0.01 -21.27
N MET A 111 -8.98 -0.82 -20.92
CA MET A 111 -8.58 -1.02 -19.52
C MET A 111 -8.04 0.26 -18.89
N ALA A 112 -7.19 1.02 -19.59
CA ALA A 112 -6.68 2.29 -19.10
C ALA A 112 -7.79 3.33 -18.88
N LYS A 113 -8.79 3.40 -19.77
CA LYS A 113 -9.99 4.22 -19.59
C LYS A 113 -10.78 3.78 -18.35
N LYS A 114 -11.01 2.47 -18.17
CA LYS A 114 -11.71 1.92 -16.99
C LYS A 114 -10.98 2.22 -15.69
N ASP A 115 -9.67 2.06 -15.61
CA ASP A 115 -8.88 2.36 -14.40
C ASP A 115 -9.01 3.84 -13.99
N VAL A 116 -9.02 4.73 -14.98
CA VAL A 116 -9.17 6.16 -14.77
C VAL A 116 -10.58 6.49 -14.31
N GLN A 117 -11.60 5.92 -14.96
CA GLN A 117 -13.01 6.08 -14.56
C GLN A 117 -13.26 5.55 -13.14
N MET A 118 -12.68 4.40 -12.77
CA MET A 118 -12.73 3.86 -11.41
C MET A 118 -12.07 4.79 -10.39
N THR A 119 -10.98 5.45 -10.79
CA THR A 119 -10.33 6.45 -9.92
C THR A 119 -11.24 7.66 -9.73
N VAL A 120 -11.90 8.15 -10.78
CA VAL A 120 -12.89 9.23 -10.69
C VAL A 120 -14.06 8.86 -9.78
N ILE A 121 -14.62 7.65 -9.92
CA ILE A 121 -15.71 7.16 -9.07
C ILE A 121 -15.29 7.17 -7.60
N LYS A 122 -14.11 6.63 -7.27
CA LYS A 122 -13.60 6.64 -5.88
C LYS A 122 -13.45 8.03 -5.30
N GLU A 123 -13.00 9.00 -6.10
CA GLU A 123 -12.87 10.40 -5.66
C GLU A 123 -14.24 11.05 -5.45
N LEU A 124 -15.21 10.77 -6.32
CA LEU A 124 -16.60 11.23 -6.16
C LEU A 124 -17.25 10.62 -4.91
N GLU A 125 -17.07 9.32 -4.67
CA GLU A 125 -17.51 8.65 -3.45
C GLU A 125 -16.86 9.26 -2.19
N GLY A 126 -15.57 9.59 -2.26
CA GLY A 126 -14.87 10.32 -1.21
C GLY A 126 -15.47 11.70 -0.94
N LYS A 127 -15.75 12.48 -2.00
CA LYS A 127 -16.43 13.79 -1.89
C LYS A 127 -17.84 13.65 -1.31
N LEU A 128 -18.60 12.63 -1.70
CA LEU A 128 -19.93 12.34 -1.14
C LEU A 128 -19.85 12.03 0.35
N GLN A 129 -18.88 11.21 0.78
CA GLN A 129 -18.69 10.90 2.19
C GLN A 129 -18.36 12.16 3.01
N VAL A 130 -17.51 13.04 2.49
CA VAL A 130 -17.22 14.36 3.10
C VAL A 130 -18.50 15.19 3.19
N HIS A 131 -19.29 15.30 2.12
CA HIS A 131 -20.56 16.04 2.12
C HIS A 131 -21.56 15.50 3.15
N LEU A 132 -21.73 14.17 3.24
CA LEU A 132 -22.59 13.53 4.24
C LEU A 132 -22.09 13.79 5.68
N SER A 133 -20.78 13.76 5.91
CA SER A 133 -20.20 14.09 7.22
C SER A 133 -20.38 15.56 7.60
N ALA A 134 -20.24 16.47 6.64
CA ALA A 134 -20.48 17.90 6.82
C ALA A 134 -21.94 18.16 7.19
N LYS A 135 -22.89 17.54 6.45
CA LYS A 135 -24.33 17.62 6.75
C LYS A 135 -24.65 17.09 8.15
N LYS A 136 -24.06 15.95 8.56
CA LYS A 136 -24.21 15.43 9.93
C LYS A 136 -23.63 16.37 10.99
N MET A 137 -22.50 17.03 10.72
CA MET A 137 -21.96 18.05 11.62
C MET A 137 -22.90 19.27 11.71
N GLU A 138 -23.44 19.75 10.60
CA GLU A 138 -24.39 20.86 10.59
C GLU A 138 -25.67 20.53 11.37
N GLU A 139 -26.23 19.34 11.19
CA GLU A 139 -27.37 18.84 11.97
C GLU A 139 -27.04 18.77 13.46
N SER A 140 -25.85 18.27 13.82
CA SER A 140 -25.36 18.22 15.22
C SER A 140 -25.21 19.62 15.82
N VAL A 141 -24.65 20.56 15.07
CA VAL A 141 -24.51 21.96 15.48
C VAL A 141 -25.88 22.62 15.66
N SER A 142 -26.85 22.34 14.78
CA SER A 142 -28.22 22.84 14.91
C SER A 142 -28.87 22.31 16.18
N ARG A 143 -28.78 21.00 16.45
CA ARG A 143 -29.29 20.40 17.70
C ARG A 143 -28.64 21.00 18.94
N GLN A 144 -27.33 21.24 18.91
CA GLN A 144 -26.65 21.92 20.03
C GLN A 144 -27.12 23.36 20.24
N LYS A 145 -27.42 24.10 19.17
CA LYS A 145 -27.98 25.46 19.27
C LYS A 145 -29.38 25.43 19.89
N GLU A 146 -30.22 24.47 19.50
CA GLU A 146 -31.55 24.27 20.09
C GLU A 146 -31.45 23.93 21.59
N LEU A 147 -30.63 22.94 21.96
CA LEU A 147 -30.40 22.59 23.36
C LEU A 147 -29.87 23.76 24.20
N LYS A 148 -28.98 24.60 23.63
CA LYS A 148 -28.51 25.82 24.30
C LYS A 148 -29.61 26.86 24.48
N LYS A 149 -30.51 27.01 23.49
CA LYS A 149 -31.68 27.90 23.62
C LYS A 149 -32.60 27.42 24.74
N GLU A 150 -32.94 26.13 24.77
CA GLU A 150 -33.77 25.53 25.82
C GLU A 150 -33.14 25.70 27.22
N LEU A 151 -31.83 25.48 27.34
CA LEU A 151 -31.10 25.71 28.61
C LEU A 151 -31.16 27.17 29.05
N ASN A 152 -30.97 28.10 28.12
CA ASN A 152 -31.02 29.53 28.41
C ASN A 152 -32.44 29.98 28.81
N GLU A 153 -33.48 29.42 28.18
CA GLU A 153 -34.88 29.67 28.56
C GLU A 153 -35.18 29.13 29.96
N LYS A 154 -34.77 27.89 30.28
CA LYS A 154 -34.89 27.31 31.63
C LYS A 154 -34.15 28.14 32.67
N LEU A 155 -32.93 28.59 32.38
CA LEU A 155 -32.16 29.48 33.26
C LEU A 155 -32.85 30.84 33.44
N SER A 156 -33.44 31.40 32.40
CA SER A 156 -34.18 32.66 32.47
C SER A 156 -35.42 32.54 33.36
N LEU A 157 -36.20 31.45 33.20
CA LEU A 157 -37.35 31.15 34.05
C LEU A 157 -36.93 30.96 35.51
N ALA A 158 -35.88 30.18 35.77
CA ALA A 158 -35.34 29.97 37.12
C ALA A 158 -34.85 31.28 37.75
N LYS A 159 -34.19 32.16 36.99
CA LYS A 159 -33.77 33.49 37.46
C LYS A 159 -34.97 34.38 37.81
N LYS A 160 -36.02 34.38 36.98
CA LYS A 160 -37.26 35.13 37.26
C LYS A 160 -37.97 34.60 38.51
N GLU A 161 -38.00 33.28 38.72
CA GLU A 161 -38.59 32.70 39.92
C GLU A 161 -37.75 33.00 41.17
N ALA A 162 -36.42 32.93 41.07
CA ALA A 162 -35.51 33.30 42.15
C ALA A 162 -35.63 34.79 42.51
N ALA A 163 -35.75 35.67 41.51
CA ALA A 163 -35.98 37.11 41.73
C ALA A 163 -37.30 37.36 42.47
N LYS A 164 -38.40 36.71 42.06
CA LYS A 164 -39.70 36.80 42.77
C LYS A 164 -39.61 36.29 44.22
N LYS A 165 -38.86 35.23 44.48
CA LYS A 165 -38.63 34.72 45.85
C LYS A 165 -37.80 35.69 46.67
N LEU A 166 -36.78 36.31 46.07
CA LEU A 166 -35.95 37.33 46.71
C LEU A 166 -36.75 38.58 47.05
N GLU A 167 -37.58 39.08 46.12
CA GLU A 167 -38.48 40.22 46.34
C GLU A 167 -39.43 39.94 47.51
N LYS A 168 -40.09 38.78 47.54
CA LYS A 168 -40.94 38.38 48.68
C LYS A 168 -40.17 38.29 50.00
N SER A 169 -38.91 37.84 49.96
CA SER A 169 -38.05 37.81 51.15
C SER A 169 -37.68 39.21 51.63
N ILE A 170 -37.39 40.13 50.71
CA ILE A 170 -37.10 41.54 51.00
C ILE A 170 -38.35 42.20 51.59
N GLU A 171 -39.52 42.02 50.98
CA GLU A 171 -40.79 42.55 51.50
C GLU A 171 -41.10 42.03 52.91
N ALA A 172 -40.89 40.74 53.17
CA ALA A 172 -41.05 40.17 54.51
C ALA A 172 -40.07 40.79 55.52
N ARG A 173 -38.82 41.02 55.14
CA ARG A 173 -37.82 41.70 55.99
C ARG A 173 -38.18 43.16 56.25
N VAL A 174 -38.64 43.90 55.24
CA VAL A 174 -39.08 45.29 55.38
C VAL A 174 -40.31 45.38 56.28
N LYS A 175 -41.28 44.47 56.13
CA LYS A 175 -42.46 44.39 57.01
C LYS A 175 -42.07 44.08 58.45
N ALA A 176 -41.15 43.14 58.68
CA ALA A 176 -40.62 42.84 60.00
C ALA A 176 -39.83 44.01 60.60
N ALA A 177 -39.06 44.74 59.80
CA ALA A 177 -38.33 45.94 60.24
C ALA A 177 -39.30 47.05 60.67
N ARG A 178 -40.35 47.33 59.88
CA ARG A 178 -41.41 48.29 60.25
C ARG A 178 -42.14 47.90 61.53
N GLN A 179 -42.45 46.61 61.71
CA GLN A 179 -43.06 46.13 62.96
C GLN A 179 -42.13 46.30 64.16
N LYS A 180 -40.82 46.08 63.99
CA LYS A 180 -39.83 46.35 65.05
C LYS A 180 -39.74 47.83 65.37
N GLU A 181 -39.75 48.70 64.37
CA GLU A 181 -39.71 50.14 64.53
C GLU A 181 -40.96 50.65 65.28
N GLN A 182 -42.15 50.23 64.85
CA GLN A 182 -43.41 50.54 65.55
C GLN A 182 -43.42 50.06 67.01
N ARG A 183 -42.93 48.84 67.27
CA ARG A 183 -42.79 48.35 68.66
C ARG A 183 -41.76 49.16 69.45
N SER A 184 -40.67 49.58 68.82
CA SER A 184 -39.67 50.42 69.47
C SER A 184 -40.18 51.83 69.78
N GLU A 185 -41.03 52.40 68.92
CA GLU A 185 -41.71 53.66 69.17
C GLU A 185 -42.74 53.55 70.28
N GLN A 186 -43.52 52.46 70.32
CA GLN A 186 -44.44 52.16 71.42
C GLN A 186 -43.68 52.03 72.74
N LEU A 187 -42.60 51.23 72.77
CA LEU A 187 -41.73 51.11 73.93
C LEU A 187 -41.10 52.44 74.34
N ARG A 188 -40.71 53.31 73.39
CA ARG A 188 -40.22 54.65 73.70
C ARG A 188 -41.28 55.53 74.35
N LYS A 189 -42.53 55.45 73.89
CA LYS A 189 -43.65 56.18 74.51
C LYS A 189 -43.95 55.65 75.91
N GLU A 190 -44.00 54.32 76.07
CA GLU A 190 -44.21 53.68 77.38
C GLU A 190 -43.07 54.01 78.36
N LEU A 191 -41.82 54.02 77.89
CA LEU A 191 -40.67 54.46 78.67
C LEU A 191 -40.76 55.95 79.00
N GLY A 192 -41.14 56.82 78.07
CA GLY A 192 -41.35 58.24 78.35
C GLY A 192 -42.45 58.47 79.40
N GLU A 193 -43.57 57.75 79.32
CA GLU A 193 -44.64 57.80 80.33
C GLU A 193 -44.20 57.20 81.68
N ALA A 194 -43.33 56.19 81.67
CA ALA A 194 -42.74 55.65 82.89
C ALA A 194 -41.73 56.63 83.49
N ASP A 195 -40.90 57.26 82.68
CA ASP A 195 -39.94 58.30 83.07
C ASP A 195 -40.65 59.53 83.61
N GLU A 196 -41.78 59.95 83.04
CA GLU A 196 -42.62 61.02 83.58
C GLU A 196 -43.25 60.64 84.93
N ARG A 197 -43.70 59.39 85.09
CA ARG A 197 -44.20 58.88 86.37
C ARG A 197 -43.09 58.85 87.42
N VAL A 198 -41.91 58.37 87.05
CA VAL A 198 -40.73 58.36 87.91
C VAL A 198 -40.29 59.78 88.23
N ALA A 199 -40.28 60.69 87.26
CA ALA A 199 -39.95 62.09 87.48
C ALA A 199 -40.93 62.74 88.45
N LYS A 200 -42.24 62.52 88.31
CA LYS A 200 -43.25 62.99 89.29
C LYS A 200 -43.02 62.41 90.69
N VAL A 201 -42.66 61.13 90.78
CA VAL A 201 -42.33 60.47 92.06
C VAL A 201 -41.03 61.03 92.63
N LEU A 202 -40.01 61.27 91.81
CA LEU A 202 -38.75 61.87 92.22
C LEU A 202 -38.94 63.33 92.65
N ASP A 203 -39.86 64.05 92.02
CA ASP A 203 -40.21 65.43 92.38
C ASP A 203 -41.01 65.46 93.68
N THR A 204 -41.93 64.52 93.91
CA THR A 204 -42.58 64.35 95.22
C THR A 204 -41.58 63.92 96.30
N ILE A 205 -40.60 63.08 95.97
CA ILE A 205 -39.49 62.74 96.86
C ILE A 205 -38.58 63.94 97.08
N ALA A 206 -38.36 64.81 96.09
CA ALA A 206 -37.57 66.03 96.24
C ALA A 206 -38.27 67.02 97.16
N HIS A 207 -39.57 67.25 96.98
CA HIS A 207 -40.37 68.07 97.89
C HIS A 207 -40.44 67.45 99.29
N SER A 208 -40.63 66.13 99.41
CA SER A 208 -40.59 65.47 100.71
C SER A 208 -39.20 65.53 101.34
N ARG A 209 -38.13 65.55 100.53
CA ARG A 209 -36.76 65.74 101.00
C ARG A 209 -36.50 67.17 101.41
N ASP A 210 -37.06 68.17 100.73
CA ASP A 210 -36.95 69.57 101.13
C ASP A 210 -37.72 69.79 102.45
N ASP A 211 -38.92 69.22 102.58
CA ASP A 211 -39.68 69.18 103.83
C ASP A 211 -38.91 68.43 104.92
N GLU A 212 -38.28 67.30 104.60
CA GLU A 212 -37.40 66.56 105.50
C GLU A 212 -36.10 67.31 105.80
N ILE A 213 -35.55 68.12 104.89
CA ILE A 213 -34.36 68.96 105.11
C ILE A 213 -34.71 70.10 106.05
N GLU A 214 -35.92 70.65 105.95
CA GLU A 214 -36.41 71.67 106.86
C GLU A 214 -36.69 71.08 108.26
N GLN A 215 -37.36 69.93 108.32
CA GLN A 215 -37.53 69.16 109.56
C GLN A 215 -36.20 68.64 110.11
N ASN A 216 -35.26 68.26 109.26
CA ASN A 216 -33.93 67.80 109.66
C ASN A 216 -33.02 68.97 109.97
N ARG A 217 -33.23 70.21 109.50
CA ARG A 217 -32.51 71.39 110.02
C ARG A 217 -32.92 71.65 111.46
N VAL A 218 -34.21 71.53 111.75
CA VAL A 218 -34.75 71.56 113.11
C VAL A 218 -34.12 70.43 113.94
N LYS A 219 -34.11 69.18 113.43
CA LYS A 219 -33.48 68.05 114.13
C LYS A 219 -31.95 68.05 114.12
N PHE A 220 -31.26 68.68 113.17
CA PHE A 220 -29.79 68.78 113.11
C PHE A 220 -29.28 69.81 114.08
N MET A 221 -30.04 70.86 114.37
CA MET A 221 -29.77 71.67 115.55
C MET A 221 -29.86 70.79 116.83
N GLU A 222 -30.87 69.93 116.93
CA GLU A 222 -31.05 69.03 118.09
C GLU A 222 -30.08 67.81 118.12
N MET A 223 -29.53 67.41 116.97
CA MET A 223 -28.66 66.24 116.79
C MET A 223 -27.20 66.62 116.58
N ALA A 224 -26.83 67.82 116.15
CA ALA A 224 -25.44 68.31 116.21
C ALA A 224 -24.94 68.32 117.66
N GLU A 225 -25.84 68.59 118.62
CA GLU A 225 -25.59 68.39 120.05
C GLU A 225 -25.35 66.92 120.41
N LYS A 226 -26.04 65.97 119.76
CA LYS A 226 -25.96 64.53 120.07
C LYS A 226 -24.90 63.75 119.26
N GLN A 227 -24.54 64.20 118.06
CA GLN A 227 -23.75 63.44 117.06
C GLN A 227 -22.26 63.81 117.05
N ALA A 228 -21.83 64.83 117.81
CA ALA A 228 -20.44 64.93 118.26
C ALA A 228 -20.02 63.68 119.05
N GLN A 229 -20.97 62.97 119.68
CA GLN A 229 -20.70 61.83 120.55
C GLN A 229 -20.64 60.46 119.84
N TYR A 230 -20.91 60.37 118.54
CA TYR A 230 -21.04 59.07 117.85
C TYR A 230 -20.14 58.89 116.62
N LYS A 231 -19.56 59.96 116.05
CA LYS A 231 -18.75 59.91 114.81
C LYS A 231 -17.34 59.28 114.98
N GLU A 232 -17.03 58.75 116.15
CA GLU A 232 -15.81 57.99 116.43
C GLU A 232 -15.87 56.53 115.92
N GLY A 233 -17.06 56.00 115.59
CA GLY A 233 -17.25 54.54 115.47
C GLY A 233 -17.31 53.89 114.07
N LYS A 234 -17.45 54.61 112.95
CA LYS A 234 -17.90 53.99 111.68
C LYS A 234 -17.06 54.30 110.43
N PHE A 235 -15.73 54.19 110.55
CA PHE A 235 -14.79 54.32 109.42
C PHE A 235 -14.25 52.96 108.89
N GLN A 236 -14.64 51.82 109.46
CA GLN A 236 -13.95 50.53 109.23
C GLN A 236 -14.56 49.52 108.23
N GLU A 237 -15.74 49.73 107.63
CA GLU A 237 -16.43 48.66 106.87
C GLU A 237 -16.27 48.72 105.33
N LEU A 238 -15.43 49.59 104.78
CA LEU A 238 -15.36 49.90 103.33
C LEU A 238 -14.41 49.03 102.48
N LEU A 239 -13.94 47.86 102.95
CA LEU A 239 -12.78 47.14 102.38
C LEU A 239 -13.04 45.76 101.68
N ALA A 240 -14.27 45.34 101.39
CA ALA A 240 -14.56 43.92 101.04
C ALA A 240 -15.26 43.64 99.69
N LEU A 241 -14.83 44.19 98.55
CA LEU A 241 -15.47 43.92 97.24
C LEU A 241 -14.51 43.80 96.03
N HIS A 242 -13.49 42.94 96.10
CA HIS A 242 -12.48 42.78 95.03
C HIS A 242 -12.50 41.43 94.27
N ASP A 243 -13.23 40.40 94.72
CA ASP A 243 -12.99 39.01 94.26
C ASP A 243 -13.80 38.49 93.05
N THR A 244 -14.53 39.34 92.31
CA THR A 244 -15.45 38.84 91.25
C THR A 244 -14.87 38.81 89.82
N ILE A 245 -13.61 39.18 89.61
CA ILE A 245 -13.04 39.42 88.26
C ILE A 245 -12.30 38.19 87.67
N GLU A 246 -11.76 37.26 88.46
CA GLU A 246 -10.85 36.19 87.98
C GLU A 246 -11.51 35.03 87.21
N GLN A 247 -12.82 34.80 87.32
CA GLN A 247 -13.46 33.60 86.76
C GLN A 247 -13.71 33.65 85.24
N ARG A 248 -13.45 34.77 84.57
CA ARG A 248 -13.83 34.98 83.15
C ARG A 248 -12.78 34.54 82.13
N ASP A 249 -11.52 34.40 82.51
CA ASP A 249 -10.40 34.22 81.57
C ASP A 249 -10.06 32.75 81.25
N VAL A 250 -10.48 31.80 82.10
CA VAL A 250 -10.22 30.36 81.90
C VAL A 250 -11.02 29.75 80.72
N ARG A 251 -12.23 30.26 80.43
CA ARG A 251 -13.12 29.71 79.38
C ARG A 251 -12.69 30.00 77.94
N LYS A 252 -11.78 30.95 77.70
CA LYS A 252 -11.33 31.30 76.34
C LYS A 252 -10.16 30.43 75.84
N ALA A 253 -9.42 29.79 76.74
CA ALA A 253 -8.26 28.97 76.39
C ALA A 253 -8.66 27.61 75.78
N GLU A 254 -9.71 26.97 76.28
CA GLU A 254 -10.16 25.63 75.86
C GLU A 254 -10.76 25.59 74.44
N LEU A 255 -11.25 26.72 73.92
CA LEU A 255 -11.86 26.79 72.58
C LEU A 255 -10.82 26.84 71.43
N LEU A 256 -9.57 27.18 71.73
CA LEU A 256 -8.49 27.29 70.73
C LEU A 256 -7.79 25.95 70.47
N GLU A 257 -7.82 25.01 71.42
CA GLU A 257 -7.14 23.72 71.32
C GLU A 257 -7.90 22.70 70.44
N THR A 258 -9.23 22.86 70.32
CA THR A 258 -10.09 21.98 69.51
C THR A 258 -10.05 22.25 67.99
N LEU A 259 -9.47 23.37 67.54
CA LEU A 259 -9.31 23.69 66.11
C LEU A 259 -7.99 23.18 65.49
N ALA A 260 -7.04 22.70 66.30
CA ALA A 260 -5.71 22.27 65.86
C ALA A 260 -5.62 20.81 65.36
N SER A 261 -6.70 20.01 65.45
CA SER A 261 -6.68 18.56 65.22
C SER A 261 -7.23 18.08 63.85
N ARG A 262 -7.38 18.96 62.86
CA ARG A 262 -7.71 18.55 61.47
C ARG A 262 -6.46 18.09 60.71
N HIS A 263 -6.21 16.78 60.69
CA HIS A 263 -5.22 16.15 59.82
C HIS A 263 -5.47 16.48 58.34
N SER A 264 -4.40 16.85 57.65
CA SER A 264 -4.39 17.44 56.31
C SER A 264 -4.24 16.35 55.24
N ASN A 265 -5.15 16.34 54.26
CA ASN A 265 -5.14 15.53 53.03
C ASN A 265 -3.88 15.65 52.14
N LYS A 266 -2.84 16.39 52.54
CA LYS A 266 -1.63 16.63 51.75
C LYS A 266 -0.78 15.38 51.52
N GLU A 267 -0.67 14.48 52.49
CA GLU A 267 0.16 13.28 52.34
C GLU A 267 -0.44 12.26 51.37
N GLU A 268 -1.78 12.14 51.35
CA GLU A 268 -2.47 11.26 50.41
C GLU A 268 -2.37 11.79 48.96
N ILE A 269 -2.48 13.12 48.80
CA ILE A 269 -2.26 13.77 47.50
C ILE A 269 -0.81 13.57 47.03
N ALA A 270 0.18 13.69 47.92
CA ALA A 270 1.59 13.48 47.61
C ALA A 270 1.87 12.03 47.17
N ARG A 271 1.29 11.02 47.85
CA ARG A 271 1.40 9.60 47.44
C ARG A 271 0.79 9.34 46.07
N LYS A 272 -0.41 9.87 45.79
CA LYS A 272 -1.07 9.73 44.48
C LYS A 272 -0.24 10.36 43.36
N GLN A 273 0.39 11.51 43.60
CA GLN A 273 1.29 12.14 42.64
C GLN A 273 2.57 11.32 42.39
N GLN A 274 3.17 10.72 43.42
CA GLN A 274 4.34 9.84 43.27
C GLN A 274 4.03 8.58 42.45
N LEU A 275 2.90 7.90 42.75
CA LEU A 275 2.45 6.73 41.99
C LEU A 275 2.21 7.04 40.52
N THR A 276 1.65 8.21 40.22
CA THR A 276 1.42 8.64 38.83
C THR A 276 2.75 8.90 38.11
N LYS A 277 3.72 9.52 38.78
CA LYS A 277 5.07 9.73 38.24
C LYS A 277 5.80 8.40 37.97
N GLN A 278 5.71 7.43 38.88
CA GLN A 278 6.28 6.10 38.69
C GLN A 278 5.66 5.39 37.48
N LYS A 279 4.33 5.37 37.38
CA LYS A 279 3.65 4.74 36.22
C LYS A 279 4.05 5.35 34.87
N VAL A 280 4.22 6.68 34.82
CA VAL A 280 4.69 7.36 33.60
C VAL A 280 6.15 6.98 33.29
N HIS A 281 6.99 6.90 34.30
CA HIS A 281 8.39 6.51 34.16
C HIS A 281 8.53 5.05 33.67
N ASP A 282 7.78 4.11 34.26
CA ASP A 282 7.80 2.70 33.88
C ASP A 282 7.31 2.51 32.43
N TRP A 283 6.24 3.22 32.06
CA TRP A 283 5.76 3.23 30.67
C TRP A 283 6.79 3.80 29.68
N GLN A 284 7.56 4.82 30.08
CA GLN A 284 8.64 5.37 29.25
C GLN A 284 9.78 4.35 29.07
N ILE A 285 10.13 3.60 30.12
CA ILE A 285 11.12 2.52 30.04
C ILE A 285 10.64 1.42 29.10
N GLU A 286 9.43 0.89 29.29
CA GLU A 286 8.86 -0.16 28.42
C GLU A 286 8.81 0.29 26.95
N LYS A 287 8.42 1.55 26.71
CA LYS A 287 8.40 2.12 25.37
C LYS A 287 9.81 2.19 24.77
N GLN A 288 10.80 2.60 25.55
CA GLN A 288 12.20 2.68 25.10
C GLN A 288 12.76 1.28 24.82
N GLU A 289 12.53 0.30 25.70
CA GLU A 289 12.94 -1.09 25.50
C GLU A 289 12.34 -1.69 24.23
N HIS A 290 11.06 -1.42 23.95
CA HIS A 290 10.42 -1.88 22.73
C HIS A 290 10.96 -1.18 21.46
N ILE A 291 11.34 0.10 21.54
CA ILE A 291 12.03 0.80 20.45
C ILE A 291 13.42 0.19 20.21
N ASP A 292 14.17 -0.05 21.28
CA ASP A 292 15.52 -0.63 21.22
C ASP A 292 15.48 -2.07 20.69
N GLN A 293 14.46 -2.85 21.06
CA GLN A 293 14.23 -4.20 20.54
C GLN A 293 13.95 -4.18 19.03
N LYS A 294 13.07 -3.29 18.57
CA LYS A 294 12.80 -3.11 17.13
C LYS A 294 14.03 -2.65 16.36
N TYR A 295 14.87 -1.81 16.97
CA TYR A 295 16.13 -1.38 16.39
C TYR A 295 17.11 -2.55 16.25
N ARG A 296 17.28 -3.38 17.29
CA ARG A 296 18.11 -4.60 17.24
C ARG A 296 17.63 -5.56 16.15
N GLU A 297 16.33 -5.84 16.07
CA GLU A 297 15.75 -6.68 15.01
C GLU A 297 15.99 -6.13 13.59
N ALA A 298 16.02 -4.80 13.44
CA ALA A 298 16.31 -4.17 12.15
C ALA A 298 17.80 -4.29 11.79
N VAL A 299 18.69 -4.13 12.78
CA VAL A 299 20.14 -4.34 12.62
C VAL A 299 20.42 -5.79 12.25
N ASP A 300 19.84 -6.77 12.96
CA ASP A 300 20.00 -8.20 12.68
C ASP A 300 19.52 -8.56 11.26
N ARG A 301 18.38 -8.00 10.82
CA ARG A 301 17.89 -8.16 9.44
C ARG A 301 18.84 -7.58 8.40
N GLN A 302 19.46 -6.42 8.68
CA GLN A 302 20.44 -5.83 7.79
C GLN A 302 21.73 -6.66 7.74
N GLU A 303 22.19 -7.18 8.87
CA GLU A 303 23.37 -8.05 8.96
C GLU A 303 23.15 -9.36 8.20
N GLN A 304 22.00 -10.01 8.38
CA GLN A 304 21.62 -11.20 7.58
C GLN A 304 21.56 -10.89 6.08
N ALA A 305 21.01 -9.73 5.70
CA ALA A 305 20.99 -9.31 4.30
C ALA A 305 22.40 -9.07 3.73
N LEU A 306 23.32 -8.53 4.53
CA LEU A 306 24.73 -8.38 4.16
C LEU A 306 25.41 -9.73 3.99
N GLN A 307 25.22 -10.67 4.91
CA GLN A 307 25.75 -12.04 4.81
C GLN A 307 25.23 -12.76 3.55
N VAL A 308 23.95 -12.59 3.20
CA VAL A 308 23.38 -13.13 1.94
C VAL A 308 24.01 -12.46 0.71
N ARG A 309 24.31 -11.16 0.75
CA ARG A 309 24.99 -10.47 -0.37
C ARG A 309 26.43 -10.97 -0.53
N GLU A 310 27.16 -11.11 0.57
CA GLU A 310 28.55 -11.61 0.55
C GLU A 310 28.64 -13.06 0.09
N THR A 311 27.76 -13.94 0.59
CA THR A 311 27.70 -15.34 0.13
C THR A 311 27.35 -15.44 -1.35
N ASN A 312 26.40 -14.64 -1.85
CA ASN A 312 26.08 -14.59 -3.28
C ASN A 312 27.25 -14.03 -4.12
N LEU A 313 27.94 -13.01 -3.63
CA LEU A 313 29.09 -12.42 -4.32
C LEU A 313 30.26 -13.41 -4.40
N THR A 314 30.56 -14.12 -3.30
CA THR A 314 31.59 -15.16 -3.28
C THR A 314 31.25 -16.35 -4.18
N ALA A 315 29.97 -16.78 -4.24
CA ALA A 315 29.50 -17.80 -5.17
C ALA A 315 29.68 -17.36 -6.64
N ARG A 316 29.25 -16.14 -6.98
CA ARG A 316 29.43 -15.56 -8.33
C ARG A 316 30.90 -15.43 -8.71
N LEU A 317 31.78 -15.02 -7.79
CA LEU A 317 33.22 -14.97 -8.03
C LEU A 317 33.81 -16.35 -8.30
N LYS A 318 33.36 -17.40 -7.59
CA LYS A 318 33.79 -18.78 -7.84
C LYS A 318 33.34 -19.25 -9.23
N GLU A 319 32.10 -18.98 -9.63
CA GLU A 319 31.60 -19.31 -10.97
C GLU A 319 32.35 -18.55 -12.08
N PHE A 320 32.62 -17.26 -11.86
CA PHE A 320 33.40 -16.45 -12.80
C PHE A 320 34.83 -16.99 -12.96
N LYS A 321 35.52 -17.32 -11.85
CA LYS A 321 36.86 -17.93 -11.90
C LYS A 321 36.83 -19.27 -12.64
N LYS A 322 35.84 -20.12 -12.37
CA LYS A 322 35.68 -21.43 -13.05
C LYS A 322 35.45 -21.27 -14.55
N THR A 323 34.52 -20.42 -14.96
CA THR A 323 34.22 -20.18 -16.38
C THR A 323 35.40 -19.53 -17.12
N ASN A 324 36.11 -18.61 -16.47
CA ASN A 324 37.30 -17.99 -17.06
C ASN A 324 38.44 -19.02 -17.22
N ASN A 325 38.69 -19.86 -16.22
CA ASN A 325 39.68 -20.94 -16.32
C ASN A 325 39.34 -21.95 -17.43
N GLN A 326 38.07 -22.31 -17.58
CA GLN A 326 37.62 -23.18 -18.68
C GLN A 326 37.86 -22.54 -20.06
N LYS A 327 37.53 -21.25 -20.21
CA LYS A 327 37.79 -20.51 -21.46
C LYS A 327 39.28 -20.41 -21.77
N ARG A 328 40.11 -20.14 -20.76
CA ARG A 328 41.56 -20.07 -20.90
C ARG A 328 42.16 -21.43 -21.28
N ALA A 329 41.78 -22.51 -20.59
CA ALA A 329 42.23 -23.86 -20.93
C ALA A 329 41.82 -24.27 -22.36
N ALA A 330 40.60 -23.94 -22.79
CA ALA A 330 40.14 -24.19 -24.15
C ALA A 330 40.93 -23.37 -25.20
N PHE A 331 41.30 -22.13 -24.86
CA PHE A 331 42.17 -21.29 -25.69
C PHE A 331 43.57 -21.89 -25.80
N ASP A 332 44.20 -22.24 -24.68
CA ASP A 332 45.54 -22.82 -24.63
C ASP A 332 45.59 -24.14 -25.43
N THR A 333 44.57 -24.99 -25.30
CA THR A 333 44.47 -26.25 -26.07
C THR A 333 44.39 -26.01 -27.58
N ARG A 334 43.62 -25.01 -28.01
CA ARG A 334 43.53 -24.64 -29.44
C ARG A 334 44.84 -24.05 -29.94
N TYR A 335 45.47 -23.20 -29.14
CA TYR A 335 46.74 -22.57 -29.45
C TYR A 335 47.86 -23.61 -29.62
N GLU A 336 47.96 -24.57 -28.71
CA GLU A 336 48.91 -25.69 -28.83
C GLU A 336 48.66 -26.55 -30.07
N LYS A 337 47.39 -26.80 -30.42
CA LYS A 337 47.05 -27.56 -31.63
C LYS A 337 47.55 -26.83 -32.90
N VAL A 338 47.32 -25.52 -32.97
CA VAL A 338 47.77 -24.69 -34.10
C VAL A 338 49.31 -24.64 -34.18
N LEU A 339 50.00 -24.55 -33.04
CA LEU A 339 51.47 -24.62 -33.02
C LEU A 339 51.99 -25.98 -33.53
N LYS A 340 51.40 -27.10 -33.10
CA LYS A 340 51.79 -28.45 -33.59
C LYS A 340 51.53 -28.64 -35.08
N GLU A 341 50.43 -28.09 -35.60
CA GLU A 341 50.12 -28.11 -37.04
C GLU A 341 51.13 -27.28 -37.86
N ARG A 342 51.68 -26.20 -37.27
CA ARG A 342 52.71 -25.37 -37.90
C ARG A 342 54.10 -26.03 -37.92
N GLU A 343 54.45 -26.81 -36.90
CA GLU A 343 55.75 -27.48 -36.80
C GLU A 343 55.89 -28.74 -37.67
N LYS A 344 54.78 -29.38 -38.08
CA LYS A 344 54.80 -30.60 -38.92
C LYS A 344 53.88 -30.47 -40.13
N PRO A 345 54.27 -29.74 -41.19
CA PRO A 345 53.56 -29.79 -42.47
C PRO A 345 53.64 -31.22 -43.03
N HIS A 346 52.53 -31.96 -43.00
CA HIS A 346 52.45 -33.29 -43.61
C HIS A 346 52.56 -33.17 -45.13
N SER A 347 53.74 -33.45 -45.69
CA SER A 347 53.90 -33.64 -47.13
C SER A 347 53.29 -34.99 -47.53
N SER A 348 52.44 -34.98 -48.56
CA SER A 348 51.68 -36.17 -48.96
C SER A 348 52.61 -37.29 -49.45
N GLN A 349 52.51 -38.46 -48.84
CA GLN A 349 53.29 -39.69 -49.07
C GLN A 349 53.29 -40.21 -50.53
N ARG A 350 52.44 -39.65 -51.39
CA ARG A 350 52.25 -40.08 -52.78
C ARG A 350 53.33 -39.56 -53.75
N LEU A 351 54.09 -38.54 -53.36
CA LEU A 351 55.10 -37.89 -54.20
C LEU A 351 56.47 -38.59 -54.20
N GLN A 352 56.73 -39.54 -53.31
CA GLN A 352 58.07 -40.13 -53.14
C GLN A 352 58.29 -41.46 -53.90
N ARG A 353 57.27 -42.05 -54.54
CA ARG A 353 57.37 -43.40 -55.14
C ARG A 353 57.61 -43.48 -56.65
N SER A 354 57.60 -42.36 -57.36
CA SER A 354 57.58 -42.35 -58.84
C SER A 354 58.93 -42.02 -59.50
N ALA A 355 60.06 -42.21 -58.80
CA ALA A 355 61.37 -41.71 -59.25
C ALA A 355 62.39 -42.80 -59.69
N SER A 356 62.02 -44.06 -59.85
CA SER A 356 63.02 -45.10 -60.20
C SER A 356 62.47 -46.21 -61.10
N GLU A 357 62.60 -46.05 -62.42
CA GLU A 357 62.80 -47.16 -63.38
C GLU A 357 62.84 -46.63 -64.83
N THR A 358 64.01 -46.64 -65.47
CA THR A 358 64.14 -46.61 -66.94
C THR A 358 65.50 -47.18 -67.34
N LEU A 359 65.52 -48.24 -68.16
CA LEU A 359 66.59 -48.59 -69.12
C LEU A 359 66.16 -49.82 -69.96
N VAL A 360 65.71 -49.66 -71.21
CA VAL A 360 65.68 -50.77 -72.23
C VAL A 360 65.88 -50.26 -73.69
N SER A 361 66.39 -51.19 -74.49
CA SER A 361 67.03 -51.34 -75.82
C SER A 361 66.26 -50.92 -77.12
N PRO A 362 66.92 -50.77 -78.29
CA PRO A 362 66.42 -50.04 -79.47
C PRO A 362 65.38 -50.74 -80.38
N LYS A 363 65.03 -52.02 -80.16
CA LYS A 363 63.96 -52.70 -80.94
C LYS A 363 62.55 -52.48 -80.39
N GLU A 364 62.45 -51.98 -79.16
CA GLU A 364 61.19 -51.61 -78.53
C GLU A 364 60.70 -50.23 -79.01
N ARG A 365 61.41 -49.52 -79.89
CA ARG A 365 61.17 -48.10 -80.18
C ARG A 365 59.80 -47.81 -80.80
N GLN A 366 59.20 -48.72 -81.57
CA GLN A 366 57.89 -48.49 -82.21
C GLN A 366 56.72 -48.83 -81.28
N GLU A 367 56.82 -49.94 -80.54
CA GLU A 367 55.88 -50.29 -79.46
C GLU A 367 56.01 -49.32 -78.27
N LEU A 368 57.20 -48.82 -77.95
CA LEU A 368 57.42 -47.74 -76.98
C LEU A 368 56.88 -46.40 -77.47
N LEU A 369 56.91 -46.12 -78.79
CA LEU A 369 56.27 -44.92 -79.33
C LEU A 369 54.75 -45.01 -79.21
N HIS A 370 54.15 -46.17 -79.56
CA HIS A 370 52.73 -46.41 -79.32
C HIS A 370 52.36 -46.39 -77.84
N ALA A 371 53.13 -47.07 -76.97
CA ALA A 371 52.94 -47.05 -75.54
C ALA A 371 53.18 -45.66 -74.93
N ARG A 372 54.06 -44.84 -75.53
CA ARG A 372 54.25 -43.44 -75.15
C ARG A 372 53.08 -42.58 -75.60
N GLU A 373 52.55 -42.79 -76.80
CA GLU A 373 51.34 -42.12 -77.29
C GLU A 373 50.12 -42.48 -76.43
N GLU A 374 49.93 -43.76 -76.13
CA GLU A 374 48.91 -44.24 -75.19
C GLU A 374 49.12 -43.68 -73.79
N ALA A 375 50.35 -43.66 -73.28
CA ALA A 375 50.66 -43.03 -72.00
C ALA A 375 50.37 -41.53 -72.01
N THR A 376 50.68 -40.81 -73.09
CA THR A 376 50.35 -39.38 -73.23
C THR A 376 48.84 -39.15 -73.29
N ASN A 377 48.10 -40.02 -73.98
CA ASN A 377 46.63 -39.97 -74.04
C ASN A 377 46.00 -40.29 -72.68
N HIS A 378 46.54 -41.26 -71.94
CA HIS A 378 46.12 -41.57 -70.58
C HIS A 378 46.43 -40.42 -69.61
N VAL A 379 47.58 -39.77 -69.75
CA VAL A 379 47.94 -38.57 -68.97
C VAL A 379 46.98 -37.42 -69.28
N ALA A 380 46.66 -37.19 -70.56
CA ALA A 380 45.70 -36.17 -70.98
C ALA A 380 44.28 -36.44 -70.45
N LEU A 381 43.83 -37.70 -70.52
CA LEU A 381 42.52 -38.13 -69.99
C LEU A 381 42.48 -38.02 -68.46
N ALA A 382 43.56 -38.38 -67.77
CA ALA A 382 43.69 -38.19 -66.33
C ALA A 382 43.67 -36.71 -65.93
N ALA A 383 44.32 -35.84 -66.71
CA ALA A 383 44.26 -34.39 -66.50
C ALA A 383 42.83 -33.85 -66.71
N SER A 384 42.17 -34.23 -67.80
CA SER A 384 40.77 -33.83 -68.06
C SER A 384 39.81 -34.31 -66.96
N ASN A 385 39.97 -35.54 -66.48
CA ASN A 385 39.18 -36.06 -65.37
C ASN A 385 39.45 -35.32 -64.05
N ARG A 386 40.72 -34.95 -63.78
CA ARG A 386 41.05 -34.11 -62.61
C ARG A 386 40.39 -32.74 -62.71
N GLU A 387 40.42 -32.09 -63.87
CA GLU A 387 39.73 -30.81 -64.08
C GLU A 387 38.22 -30.93 -63.93
N ARG A 388 37.60 -32.00 -64.44
CA ARG A 388 36.17 -32.26 -64.24
C ARG A 388 35.83 -32.44 -62.77
N LEU A 389 36.63 -33.20 -62.02
CA LEU A 389 36.44 -33.38 -60.58
C LEU A 389 36.67 -32.07 -59.80
N GLN A 390 37.66 -31.27 -60.19
CA GLN A 390 37.90 -29.95 -59.59
C GLN A 390 36.71 -29.01 -59.83
N ARG A 391 36.16 -28.97 -61.05
CA ARG A 391 34.96 -28.18 -61.36
C ARG A 391 33.73 -28.68 -60.60
N ALA A 392 33.52 -29.99 -60.54
CA ALA A 392 32.42 -30.56 -59.76
C ALA A 392 32.54 -30.23 -58.26
N HIS A 393 33.76 -30.31 -57.70
CA HIS A 393 34.03 -29.91 -56.33
C HIS A 393 33.80 -28.39 -56.13
N GLY A 394 34.26 -27.55 -57.06
CA GLY A 394 34.02 -26.11 -57.04
C GLY A 394 32.53 -25.79 -56.97
N HIS A 395 31.72 -26.38 -57.86
CA HIS A 395 30.26 -26.22 -57.84
C HIS A 395 29.61 -26.74 -56.57
N ALA A 396 30.07 -27.87 -56.03
CA ALA A 396 29.55 -28.39 -54.75
C ALA A 396 29.82 -27.42 -53.59
N VAL A 397 31.01 -26.81 -53.56
CA VAL A 397 31.38 -25.79 -52.57
C VAL A 397 30.55 -24.53 -52.76
N GLU A 398 30.37 -24.05 -53.99
CA GLU A 398 29.51 -22.89 -54.30
C GLU A 398 28.06 -23.12 -53.85
N GLN A 399 27.50 -24.31 -54.11
CA GLN A 399 26.16 -24.69 -53.65
C GLN A 399 26.06 -24.69 -52.12
N GLN A 400 27.08 -25.19 -51.42
CA GLN A 400 27.12 -25.15 -49.96
C GLN A 400 27.22 -23.72 -49.42
N ILE A 401 28.05 -22.88 -50.03
CA ILE A 401 28.17 -21.46 -49.66
C ILE A 401 26.83 -20.75 -49.88
N SER A 402 26.19 -20.94 -51.02
CA SER A 402 24.87 -20.37 -51.32
C SER A 402 23.82 -20.83 -50.32
N LYS A 403 23.82 -22.12 -49.92
CA LYS A 403 22.93 -22.63 -48.88
C LYS A 403 23.18 -21.97 -47.52
N LEU A 404 24.44 -21.77 -47.13
CA LEU A 404 24.80 -21.09 -45.89
C LEU A 404 24.40 -19.60 -45.91
N GLN A 405 24.57 -18.92 -47.04
CA GLN A 405 24.11 -17.54 -47.24
C GLN A 405 22.59 -17.44 -47.09
N ASN A 406 21.85 -18.30 -47.80
CA ASN A 406 20.39 -18.36 -47.68
C ASN A 406 19.91 -18.62 -46.23
N MET A 407 20.63 -19.46 -45.47
CA MET A 407 20.32 -19.67 -44.05
C MET A 407 20.61 -18.44 -43.19
N ARG A 408 21.70 -17.72 -43.46
CA ARG A 408 22.04 -16.46 -42.78
C ARG A 408 20.99 -15.40 -43.07
N ASP A 409 20.60 -15.23 -44.32
CA ASP A 409 19.60 -14.23 -44.73
C ASP A 409 18.24 -14.51 -44.08
N ARG A 410 17.80 -15.77 -44.03
CA ARG A 410 16.59 -16.16 -43.29
C ARG A 410 16.67 -15.83 -41.80
N THR A 411 17.83 -16.10 -41.19
CA THR A 411 18.04 -15.80 -39.77
C THR A 411 18.03 -14.29 -39.53
N GLN A 412 18.64 -13.52 -40.43
CA GLN A 412 18.67 -12.07 -40.38
C GLN A 412 17.27 -11.48 -40.48
N VAL A 413 16.46 -11.93 -41.44
CA VAL A 413 15.05 -11.51 -41.59
C VAL A 413 14.23 -11.82 -40.31
N MET A 414 14.44 -12.97 -39.68
CA MET A 414 13.77 -13.30 -38.42
C MET A 414 14.22 -12.40 -37.27
N LEU A 415 15.51 -12.08 -37.18
CA LEU A 415 16.05 -11.17 -36.17
C LEU A 415 15.51 -9.75 -36.38
N ASP A 416 15.52 -9.26 -37.62
CA ASP A 416 15.02 -7.93 -37.96
C ASP A 416 13.52 -7.82 -37.64
N ALA A 417 12.71 -8.80 -38.05
CA ALA A 417 11.29 -8.86 -37.71
C ALA A 417 11.05 -8.87 -36.19
N ARG A 418 11.88 -9.60 -35.42
CA ARG A 418 11.80 -9.60 -33.95
C ARG A 418 12.14 -8.23 -33.38
N THR A 419 13.23 -7.60 -33.82
CA THR A 419 13.61 -6.26 -33.33
C THR A 419 12.57 -5.21 -33.68
N GLU A 420 11.93 -5.31 -34.84
CA GLU A 420 10.86 -4.41 -35.24
C GLU A 420 9.60 -4.61 -34.39
N ALA A 421 9.21 -5.86 -34.13
CA ALA A 421 8.11 -6.17 -33.21
C ALA A 421 8.38 -5.63 -31.79
N ASP A 422 9.60 -5.80 -31.27
CA ASP A 422 9.99 -5.27 -29.97
C ASP A 422 9.98 -3.73 -29.95
N ARG A 423 10.43 -3.06 -31.02
CA ARG A 423 10.30 -1.59 -31.16
C ARG A 423 8.84 -1.14 -31.17
N ARG A 424 7.96 -1.83 -31.89
CA ARG A 424 6.51 -1.52 -31.92
C ARG A 424 5.89 -1.69 -30.54
N ARG A 425 6.20 -2.77 -29.82
CA ARG A 425 5.75 -2.98 -28.43
C ARG A 425 6.20 -1.86 -27.50
N MET A 426 7.46 -1.44 -27.61
CA MET A 426 7.98 -0.32 -26.81
C MET A 426 7.29 1.01 -27.15
N MET A 427 6.99 1.28 -28.42
CA MET A 427 6.21 2.46 -28.81
C MET A 427 4.79 2.41 -28.25
N VAL A 428 4.13 1.25 -28.30
CA VAL A 428 2.81 1.05 -27.70
C VAL A 428 2.83 1.32 -26.20
N LEU A 429 3.77 0.71 -25.46
CA LEU A 429 3.91 0.94 -24.02
C LEU A 429 4.16 2.41 -23.70
N ARG A 430 5.00 3.10 -24.50
CA ARG A 430 5.25 4.53 -24.36
C ARG A 430 3.95 5.34 -24.58
N ASN A 431 3.20 5.05 -25.64
CA ASN A 431 1.96 5.76 -25.95
C ASN A 431 0.91 5.52 -24.86
N CYS A 432 0.75 4.29 -24.37
CA CYS A 432 -0.13 3.99 -23.25
C CYS A 432 0.30 4.70 -21.96
N ALA A 433 1.61 4.83 -21.70
CA ALA A 433 2.11 5.58 -20.56
C ALA A 433 1.81 7.09 -20.69
N ILE A 434 1.94 7.65 -21.90
CA ILE A 434 1.59 9.04 -22.19
C ILE A 434 0.08 9.26 -22.01
N GLU A 435 -0.76 8.40 -22.57
CA GLU A 435 -2.22 8.46 -22.41
C GLU A 435 -2.62 8.34 -20.93
N LYS A 436 -2.03 7.38 -20.19
CA LYS A 436 -2.24 7.24 -18.75
C LYS A 436 -1.84 8.50 -18.01
N HIS A 437 -0.72 9.13 -18.37
CA HIS A 437 -0.28 10.38 -17.75
C HIS A 437 -1.24 11.54 -18.05
N HIS A 438 -1.70 11.69 -19.29
CA HIS A 438 -2.71 12.69 -19.65
C HIS A 438 -4.02 12.49 -18.91
N LEU A 439 -4.48 11.23 -18.80
CA LEU A 439 -5.69 10.90 -18.04
C LEU A 439 -5.50 11.15 -16.54
N SER A 440 -4.34 10.79 -15.97
CA SER A 440 -4.00 11.10 -14.58
C SER A 440 -4.03 12.61 -14.32
N GLN A 441 -3.43 13.42 -15.20
CA GLN A 441 -3.48 14.88 -15.08
C GLN A 441 -4.92 15.41 -15.17
N LYS A 442 -5.77 14.83 -16.02
CA LYS A 442 -7.20 15.19 -16.06
C LYS A 442 -7.91 14.85 -14.74
N VAL A 443 -7.63 13.68 -14.17
CA VAL A 443 -8.16 13.27 -12.86
C VAL A 443 -7.68 14.21 -11.76
N ASP A 444 -6.40 14.54 -11.70
CA ASP A 444 -5.86 15.45 -10.68
C ASP A 444 -6.52 16.84 -10.77
N ARG A 445 -6.75 17.34 -12.00
CA ARG A 445 -7.54 18.57 -12.21
C ARG A 445 -8.98 18.42 -11.71
N VAL A 446 -9.63 17.28 -11.89
CA VAL A 446 -10.98 16.97 -11.38
C VAL A 446 -10.99 16.93 -9.84
N LYS A 447 -9.93 16.40 -9.21
CA LYS A 447 -9.81 16.37 -7.74
C LYS A 447 -9.79 17.79 -7.16
N ASP A 448 -8.93 18.64 -7.70
CA ASP A 448 -8.70 20.00 -7.21
C ASP A 448 -9.79 21.01 -7.63
N SER A 449 -10.69 20.59 -8.53
CA SER A 449 -11.78 21.43 -9.02
C SER A 449 -13.02 21.36 -8.12
N GLY A 450 -13.68 22.51 -7.95
CA GLY A 450 -15.02 22.60 -7.39
C GLY A 450 -16.06 21.83 -8.23
N ALA A 451 -17.18 21.47 -7.61
CA ALA A 451 -18.20 20.57 -8.17
C ALA A 451 -18.68 20.94 -9.59
N GLU A 452 -18.89 22.22 -9.87
CA GLU A 452 -19.34 22.69 -11.20
C GLU A 452 -18.26 22.54 -12.29
N LYS A 453 -17.00 22.84 -11.96
CA LYS A 453 -15.87 22.68 -12.90
C LYS A 453 -15.55 21.22 -13.16
N MET A 454 -15.75 20.37 -12.16
CA MET A 454 -15.62 18.92 -12.25
C MET A 454 -16.62 18.33 -13.26
N LEU A 455 -17.87 18.81 -13.26
CA LEU A 455 -18.91 18.40 -14.21
C LEU A 455 -18.53 18.69 -15.67
N LYS A 456 -17.96 19.88 -15.92
CA LYS A 456 -17.45 20.25 -17.25
C LYS A 456 -16.29 19.35 -17.69
N LEU A 457 -15.35 19.08 -16.78
CA LEU A 457 -14.19 18.22 -17.07
C LEU A 457 -14.57 16.75 -17.26
N LEU A 458 -15.61 16.27 -16.58
CA LEU A 458 -16.17 14.92 -16.75
C LEU A 458 -16.95 14.80 -18.07
N GLY A 459 -17.61 15.86 -18.52
CA GLY A 459 -18.26 15.90 -19.83
C GLY A 459 -17.28 15.85 -21.01
N ASP A 460 -16.06 16.37 -20.80
CA ASP A 460 -14.95 16.28 -21.77
C ASP A 460 -14.23 14.92 -21.75
N MET A 461 -14.61 14.01 -20.83
CA MET A 461 -14.12 12.64 -20.80
C MET A 461 -15.14 11.72 -21.47
N ASP A 462 -14.71 10.94 -22.46
CA ASP A 462 -15.51 9.80 -22.95
C ASP A 462 -15.61 8.76 -21.83
N VAL A 463 -16.67 8.87 -21.03
CA VAL A 463 -16.97 7.94 -19.94
C VAL A 463 -17.76 6.75 -20.49
N ASP A 464 -17.37 5.53 -20.11
CA ASP A 464 -18.09 4.32 -20.46
C ASP A 464 -19.49 4.34 -19.82
N HIS A 465 -20.48 3.73 -20.47
CA HIS A 465 -21.88 3.79 -20.03
C HIS A 465 -22.09 3.36 -18.56
N ASP A 466 -21.50 2.23 -18.14
CA ASP A 466 -21.62 1.73 -16.76
C ASP A 466 -21.02 2.69 -15.73
N ALA A 467 -19.89 3.34 -16.09
CA ALA A 467 -19.26 4.34 -15.23
C ALA A 467 -20.08 5.64 -15.19
N ALA A 468 -20.71 6.02 -16.30
CA ALA A 468 -21.59 7.18 -16.37
C ALA A 468 -22.83 7.02 -15.47
N VAL A 469 -23.44 5.84 -15.44
CA VAL A 469 -24.57 5.52 -14.54
C VAL A 469 -24.16 5.72 -13.08
N ARG A 470 -23.06 5.08 -12.66
CA ARG A 470 -22.56 5.20 -11.28
C ARG A 470 -22.16 6.63 -10.90
N ILE A 471 -21.54 7.36 -11.83
CA ILE A 471 -21.21 8.78 -11.62
C ILE A 471 -22.48 9.61 -11.45
N ASN A 472 -23.53 9.35 -12.25
CA ASN A 472 -24.80 10.06 -12.15
C ASN A 472 -25.54 9.79 -10.84
N GLU A 473 -25.49 8.56 -10.31
CA GLU A 473 -25.98 8.25 -8.95
C GLU A 473 -25.28 9.12 -7.89
N ILE A 474 -23.94 9.16 -7.93
CA ILE A 474 -23.16 9.93 -6.94
C ILE A 474 -23.38 11.44 -7.11
N LEU A 475 -23.53 11.94 -8.34
CA LEU A 475 -23.88 13.33 -8.59
C LEU A 475 -25.28 13.67 -8.08
N GLY A 476 -26.25 12.77 -8.23
CA GLY A 476 -27.58 12.90 -7.66
C GLY A 476 -27.54 13.03 -6.13
N ASP A 477 -26.78 12.18 -5.45
CA ASP A 477 -26.60 12.25 -4.00
C ASP A 477 -25.89 13.54 -3.53
N LEU A 478 -25.05 14.12 -4.39
CA LEU A 478 -24.39 15.41 -4.19
C LEU A 478 -25.27 16.62 -4.55
N GLY A 479 -26.47 16.41 -5.12
CA GLY A 479 -27.37 17.47 -5.59
C GLY A 479 -26.88 18.19 -6.85
N LEU A 480 -26.04 17.52 -7.66
CA LEU A 480 -25.45 18.05 -8.89
C LEU A 480 -26.18 17.50 -10.13
N PRO A 481 -26.20 18.25 -11.25
CA PRO A 481 -26.87 17.79 -12.47
C PRO A 481 -26.18 16.55 -13.07
N PRO A 482 -26.94 15.60 -13.66
CA PRO A 482 -26.39 14.39 -14.25
C PRO A 482 -25.56 14.69 -15.49
N LEU A 483 -24.51 13.90 -15.72
CA LEU A 483 -23.69 13.92 -16.92
C LEU A 483 -24.45 13.32 -18.12
N GLY A 484 -24.49 14.07 -19.22
CA GLY A 484 -24.86 13.55 -20.54
C GLY A 484 -26.34 13.28 -20.79
N GLY A 485 -27.26 13.80 -19.96
CA GLY A 485 -28.71 13.63 -20.20
C GLY A 485 -29.22 12.19 -20.07
N VAL A 486 -28.40 11.27 -19.55
CA VAL A 486 -28.81 9.91 -19.19
C VAL A 486 -29.56 10.02 -17.87
N VAL A 487 -30.87 10.28 -17.97
CA VAL A 487 -31.80 10.21 -16.85
C VAL A 487 -31.96 8.72 -16.50
N PRO A 488 -31.72 8.29 -15.26
CA PRO A 488 -31.98 6.91 -14.86
C PRO A 488 -33.46 6.58 -15.08
N GLU A 489 -33.72 5.46 -15.75
CA GLU A 489 -35.07 4.94 -16.08
C GLU A 489 -35.88 4.47 -14.85
N GLU A 490 -35.49 4.82 -13.63
CA GLU A 490 -36.15 4.34 -12.41
C GLU A 490 -37.33 5.21 -11.93
N ASP A 491 -37.59 6.36 -12.55
CA ASP A 491 -38.77 7.20 -12.26
C ASP A 491 -39.73 7.28 -13.47
N LYS A 492 -40.33 6.15 -13.84
CA LYS A 492 -41.56 6.10 -14.64
C LYS A 492 -42.60 5.15 -14.07
#